data_AF-A0A0R3Q1F2-F1
#
_entry.id   AF-A0A0R3Q1F2-F1
#
_cell.length_a   1.000
_cell.length_b   1.000
_cell.length_c   1.000
_cell.angle_alpha   90.00
_cell.angle_beta   90.00
_cell.angle_gamma   90.00
#
_symmetry.space_group_name_H-M   'P 1'
#
loop_
_entity.id
_entity.type
_entity.pdbx_description
1 polymer ?
#
loop_
_entity_poly.entity_id
_entity_poly.type
_entity_poly.pdbx_seq_one_letter_code
_entity_poly.pdbx_strand_id
1 'polypeptide(L)'
;PTAYTCGPEFFSDPDGVAVKCARNVPVLFQGLGNLYLFREAAEVQHFDRYLNSGYRQMTARHHMCVGERECEGFYQNTFGQQLTFRKEFYRDDGTRDLSQQRTAFLLARFRIHGKEMTFVNLNLHSVPFEDVNEIAQQPEVTKAAQKRAEQIEILLKELENEGLRDDAIIVAGAFNAQLHETQLLTHLARTQMVKTVATKDDSGKVAAIEHFDRHGRNVTTVERLRFDLHSIHDWFFRLGRGQMVKKYNSELAPVVFKDQLKEQSVFFQPSRHYEINESGKEEFMRTLCPAWADRILYNKKMDTLFRHDSFCASGLYYGLVGEEVHIGQHKPVALHATICLK
;
A
#
# COMPACT_ATOMS: atom_id res chain seq x y z
N PRO A 1 4.01 -13.36 7.55
CA PRO A 1 3.01 -14.43 7.74
C PRO A 1 2.67 -14.57 9.23
N THR A 2 1.84 -13.67 9.71
CA THR A 2 1.20 -13.75 11.02
C THR A 2 -0.21 -13.23 10.78
N ALA A 3 -1.08 -14.12 10.32
CA ALA A 3 -2.49 -13.84 10.24
C ALA A 3 -2.97 -13.77 11.69
N TYR A 4 -3.30 -12.57 12.17
CA TYR A 4 -4.07 -12.43 13.40
C TYR A 4 -5.42 -13.12 13.16
N THR A 5 -5.56 -14.32 13.70
CA THR A 5 -6.85 -14.99 13.81
C THR A 5 -7.66 -14.20 14.83
N CYS A 6 -8.54 -13.30 14.37
CA CYS A 6 -9.57 -12.77 15.25
C CYS A 6 -10.45 -13.97 15.67
N GLY A 7 -10.28 -14.44 16.90
CA GLY A 7 -11.17 -15.45 17.47
C GLY A 7 -12.58 -14.87 17.69
N PRO A 8 -13.62 -15.71 17.74
CA PRO A 8 -14.97 -15.29 18.10
C PRO A 8 -15.07 -14.72 19.53
N GLU A 9 -14.06 -14.92 20.37
CA GLU A 9 -14.08 -14.54 21.79
C GLU A 9 -13.79 -13.05 22.07
N PHE A 10 -13.36 -12.25 21.09
CA PHE A 10 -13.01 -10.84 21.32
C PHE A 10 -14.18 -9.84 21.26
N PHE A 11 -15.40 -10.28 20.91
CA PHE A 11 -16.53 -9.38 20.71
C PHE A 11 -17.78 -9.90 21.42
N SER A 12 -17.78 -9.89 22.74
CA SER A 12 -19.01 -9.83 23.54
C SER A 12 -19.09 -8.46 24.20
N ASP A 13 -19.38 -7.45 23.38
CA ASP A 13 -19.68 -6.10 23.89
C ASP A 13 -21.20 -5.92 23.93
N PRO A 14 -21.81 -5.64 25.10
CA PRO A 14 -23.24 -5.39 25.23
C PRO A 14 -23.74 -4.12 24.51
N ASP A 15 -22.86 -3.25 23.99
CA ASP A 15 -23.20 -1.92 23.46
C ASP A 15 -23.55 -1.83 21.96
N GLY A 16 -23.81 -2.96 21.27
CA GLY A 16 -24.50 -2.94 19.96
C GLY A 16 -23.65 -2.60 18.73
N VAL A 17 -22.32 -2.76 18.79
CA VAL A 17 -21.41 -2.60 17.65
C VAL A 17 -21.63 -3.71 16.62
N ALA A 18 -21.90 -3.36 15.37
CA ALA A 18 -21.96 -4.32 14.27
C ALA A 18 -20.60 -4.51 13.61
N VAL A 19 -20.24 -5.76 13.33
CA VAL A 19 -18.94 -6.15 12.78
C VAL A 19 -19.12 -6.90 11.47
N LYS A 20 -18.52 -6.41 10.39
CA LYS A 20 -18.42 -7.15 9.12
C LYS A 20 -16.96 -7.50 8.87
N CYS A 21 -16.67 -8.80 8.80
CA CYS A 21 -15.33 -9.31 8.56
C CYS A 21 -15.30 -10.10 7.25
N ALA A 22 -14.38 -9.73 6.37
CA ALA A 22 -14.01 -10.50 5.20
C ALA A 22 -12.63 -11.10 5.45
N ARG A 23 -12.55 -12.43 5.54
CA ARG A 23 -11.27 -13.14 5.55
C ARG A 23 -11.15 -13.97 4.29
N ASN A 24 -9.93 -14.10 3.81
CA ASN A 24 -9.63 -15.08 2.77
C ASN A 24 -9.92 -16.50 3.29
N VAL A 25 -10.68 -17.26 2.50
CA VAL A 25 -10.85 -18.71 2.70
C VAL A 25 -9.49 -19.39 2.49
N PRO A 26 -9.14 -20.46 3.23
CA PRO A 26 -7.82 -21.13 3.19
C PRO A 26 -7.29 -21.52 1.80
N VAL A 27 -8.14 -21.51 0.76
CA VAL A 27 -7.80 -21.99 -0.58
C VAL A 27 -7.05 -20.94 -1.41
N LEU A 28 -7.12 -19.64 -1.07
CA LEU A 28 -6.50 -18.56 -1.84
C LEU A 28 -5.78 -17.57 -0.92
N PHE A 29 -4.53 -17.85 -0.55
CA PHE A 29 -3.71 -16.96 0.29
C PHE A 29 -3.33 -15.65 -0.44
N GLN A 30 -4.25 -14.71 -0.63
CA GLN A 30 -3.96 -13.41 -1.27
C GLN A 30 -3.63 -12.29 -0.28
N GLY A 31 -3.55 -12.57 1.02
CA GLY A 31 -3.20 -11.57 2.05
C GLY A 31 -4.22 -10.44 2.25
N LEU A 32 -5.30 -10.39 1.46
CA LEU A 32 -6.39 -9.42 1.57
C LEU A 32 -7.42 -9.84 2.63
N GLY A 33 -7.89 -8.86 3.40
CA GLY A 33 -8.93 -9.00 4.40
C GLY A 33 -9.39 -7.63 4.88
N ASN A 34 -10.66 -7.53 5.29
CA ASN A 34 -11.27 -6.29 5.74
C ASN A 34 -12.02 -6.49 7.05
N LEU A 35 -12.00 -5.48 7.91
CA LEU A 35 -12.80 -5.40 9.12
C LEU A 35 -13.50 -4.04 9.15
N TYR A 36 -14.83 -4.06 9.18
CA TYR A 36 -15.66 -2.86 9.31
C TYR A 36 -16.40 -2.92 10.64
N LEU A 37 -16.29 -1.85 11.41
CA LEU A 37 -16.92 -1.69 12.72
C LEU A 37 -17.87 -0.49 12.65
N PHE A 38 -19.14 -0.72 12.98
CA PHE A 38 -20.16 0.32 12.98
C PHE A 38 -20.78 0.45 14.36
N ARG A 39 -20.85 1.69 14.86
CA ARG A 39 -21.47 1.99 16.16
C ARG A 39 -22.97 1.76 16.14
N GLU A 40 -23.66 2.21 15.09
CA GLU A 40 -25.12 2.14 14.97
C GLU A 40 -25.52 1.34 13.73
N ALA A 41 -25.75 0.04 13.91
CA ALA A 41 -26.10 -0.86 12.81
C ALA A 41 -27.41 -0.47 12.09
N ALA A 42 -28.35 0.16 12.80
CA ALA A 42 -29.62 0.63 12.25
C ALA A 42 -29.46 1.69 11.14
N GLU A 43 -28.34 2.39 11.13
CA GLU A 43 -28.03 3.45 10.17
C GLU A 43 -27.20 2.95 8.98
N VAL A 44 -26.89 1.64 8.96
CA VAL A 44 -26.00 1.03 7.98
C VAL A 44 -26.71 -0.09 7.22
N GLN A 45 -26.70 0.02 5.90
CA GLN A 45 -27.07 -1.06 5.00
C GLN A 45 -25.81 -1.53 4.29
N HIS A 46 -25.65 -2.83 4.09
CA HIS A 46 -24.58 -3.37 3.25
C HIS A 46 -25.15 -3.81 1.91
N PHE A 47 -24.40 -3.60 0.84
CA PHE A 47 -24.78 -4.15 -0.46
C PHE A 47 -24.42 -5.63 -0.52
N ASP A 48 -25.39 -6.46 -0.87
CA ASP A 48 -25.29 -7.90 -1.03
C ASP A 48 -25.51 -8.26 -2.51
N ARG A 49 -24.38 -8.39 -3.23
CA ARG A 49 -24.38 -8.75 -4.64
C ARG A 49 -24.73 -10.22 -4.86
N TYR A 50 -24.25 -11.11 -3.99
CA TYR A 50 -24.37 -12.56 -4.18
C TYR A 50 -25.84 -13.01 -4.19
N LEU A 51 -26.60 -12.54 -3.21
CA LEU A 51 -28.03 -12.85 -3.14
C LEU A 51 -28.87 -11.98 -4.10
N ASN A 52 -28.23 -11.12 -4.89
CA ASN A 52 -28.84 -10.15 -5.80
C ASN A 52 -29.98 -9.37 -5.14
N SER A 53 -29.83 -9.11 -3.83
CA SER A 53 -30.87 -8.50 -3.00
C SER A 53 -30.64 -7.00 -2.81
N GLY A 54 -29.50 -6.48 -3.27
CA GLY A 54 -29.15 -5.08 -3.16
C GLY A 54 -28.75 -4.70 -1.74
N TYR A 55 -29.24 -3.54 -1.25
CA TYR A 55 -28.91 -3.09 0.10
C TYR A 55 -29.75 -3.80 1.16
N ARG A 56 -29.07 -4.43 2.12
CA ARG A 56 -29.67 -5.11 3.26
C ARG A 56 -29.31 -4.41 4.56
N GLN A 57 -30.31 -4.22 5.42
CA GLN A 57 -30.13 -3.62 6.73
C GLN A 57 -29.17 -4.45 7.60
N MET A 58 -28.17 -3.81 8.21
CA MET A 58 -27.33 -4.46 9.22
C MET A 58 -28.09 -4.56 10.55
N THR A 59 -27.85 -5.62 11.32
CA THR A 59 -28.39 -5.72 12.70
C THR A 59 -27.26 -5.91 13.70
N ALA A 60 -27.47 -5.48 14.95
CA ALA A 60 -26.44 -5.49 16.01
C ALA A 60 -25.90 -6.89 16.36
N ARG A 61 -26.59 -7.98 15.97
CA ARG A 61 -26.14 -9.36 16.14
C ARG A 61 -25.45 -9.94 14.90
N HIS A 62 -25.27 -9.15 13.83
CA HIS A 62 -24.56 -9.62 12.64
C HIS A 62 -23.06 -9.70 12.93
N HIS A 63 -22.60 -10.88 13.36
CA HIS A 63 -21.24 -11.33 13.05
C HIS A 63 -21.28 -11.93 11.65
N MET A 64 -21.19 -11.09 10.62
CA MET A 64 -20.97 -11.59 9.26
C MET A 64 -19.48 -11.94 9.12
N CYS A 65 -19.11 -13.14 9.56
CA CYS A 65 -17.91 -13.81 9.08
C CYS A 65 -18.26 -14.39 7.71
N VAL A 66 -17.95 -13.62 6.66
CA VAL A 66 -18.08 -14.10 5.29
C VAL A 66 -16.92 -15.08 5.05
N GLY A 67 -17.17 -16.40 5.07
CA GLY A 67 -16.05 -17.35 5.11
C GLY A 67 -16.29 -18.87 5.11
N GLU A 68 -17.52 -19.39 5.06
CA GLU A 68 -17.72 -20.80 4.64
C GLU A 68 -18.54 -20.81 3.35
N ARG A 69 -17.85 -21.00 2.22
CA ARG A 69 -18.34 -21.01 0.83
C ARG A 69 -18.80 -19.69 0.20
N GLU A 70 -19.12 -18.65 0.96
CA GLU A 70 -19.81 -17.44 0.44
C GLU A 70 -18.97 -16.15 0.36
N CYS A 71 -17.74 -16.19 -0.18
CA CYS A 71 -16.95 -14.94 -0.41
C CYS A 71 -17.45 -14.05 -1.57
N GLU A 72 -18.61 -14.31 -2.15
CA GLU A 72 -19.05 -13.72 -3.43
C GLU A 72 -19.86 -12.41 -3.29
N GLY A 73 -19.73 -11.71 -2.16
CA GLY A 73 -20.25 -10.34 -1.95
C GLY A 73 -19.16 -9.26 -1.91
N PHE A 74 -17.89 -9.66 -1.93
CA PHE A 74 -16.75 -8.78 -2.12
C PHE A 74 -16.29 -8.92 -3.56
N TYR A 75 -16.01 -7.78 -4.22
CA TYR A 75 -15.47 -7.85 -5.56
C TYR A 75 -14.00 -8.20 -5.48
N GLN A 76 -13.68 -9.45 -5.81
CA GLN A 76 -12.31 -9.88 -5.94
C GLN A 76 -11.93 -9.89 -7.43
N ASN A 77 -11.03 -9.00 -7.81
CA ASN A 77 -10.46 -8.97 -9.15
C ASN A 77 -8.94 -9.12 -9.01
N THR A 78 -8.38 -10.10 -9.71
CA THR A 78 -6.95 -10.42 -9.70
C THR A 78 -6.17 -9.68 -10.79
N PHE A 79 -6.71 -8.59 -11.33
CA PHE A 79 -6.17 -7.84 -12.45
C PHE A 79 -5.92 -8.72 -13.69
N GLY A 80 -6.79 -9.70 -13.93
CA GLY A 80 -6.68 -10.65 -15.04
C GLY A 80 -5.61 -11.74 -14.85
N GLN A 81 -5.03 -11.90 -13.65
CA GLN A 81 -4.02 -12.93 -13.40
C GLN A 81 -4.66 -14.31 -13.17
N GLN A 82 -4.14 -15.33 -13.86
CA GLN A 82 -4.32 -16.74 -13.51
C GLN A 82 -3.35 -17.09 -12.38
N LEU A 83 -3.89 -17.58 -11.26
CA LEU A 83 -3.10 -17.91 -10.08
C LEU A 83 -2.29 -19.18 -10.33
N THR A 84 -0.97 -19.03 -10.47
CA THR A 84 -0.05 -20.17 -10.57
C THR A 84 0.67 -20.38 -9.24
N PHE A 85 0.70 -21.63 -8.76
CA PHE A 85 1.43 -22.02 -7.56
C PHE A 85 2.89 -22.27 -7.91
N ARG A 86 3.68 -21.22 -8.07
CA ARG A 86 5.13 -21.33 -8.01
C ARG A 86 5.67 -20.31 -7.00
N LYS A 87 6.80 -20.66 -6.37
CA LYS A 87 7.41 -19.94 -5.25
C LYS A 87 8.64 -19.13 -5.67
N GLU A 88 8.97 -19.12 -6.96
CA GLU A 88 10.25 -18.60 -7.46
C GLU A 88 10.04 -17.21 -8.02
N PHE A 89 10.58 -16.21 -7.31
CA PHE A 89 10.46 -14.80 -7.67
C PHE A 89 11.41 -14.37 -8.79
N TYR A 90 12.42 -15.19 -9.08
CA TYR A 90 13.40 -14.94 -10.12
C TYR A 90 13.45 -16.11 -11.07
N ARG A 91 13.68 -15.78 -12.34
CA ARG A 91 14.07 -16.73 -13.35
C ARG A 91 15.59 -16.98 -13.26
N ASP A 92 16.02 -18.12 -13.77
CA ASP A 92 17.43 -18.49 -13.87
C ASP A 92 18.27 -17.49 -14.68
N ASP A 93 17.61 -16.70 -15.54
CA ASP A 93 18.24 -15.61 -16.29
C ASP A 93 18.45 -14.32 -15.46
N GLY A 94 18.16 -14.32 -14.15
CA GLY A 94 18.29 -13.15 -13.28
C GLY A 94 17.20 -12.09 -13.46
N THR A 95 16.21 -12.32 -14.34
CA THR A 95 15.03 -11.46 -14.47
C THR A 95 13.95 -11.87 -13.47
N ARG A 96 13.10 -10.92 -13.08
CA ARG A 96 12.02 -11.13 -12.12
C ARG A 96 10.85 -11.88 -12.77
N ASP A 97 10.29 -12.89 -12.09
CA ASP A 97 9.03 -13.48 -12.52
C ASP A 97 7.85 -12.67 -11.98
N LEU A 98 7.43 -11.67 -12.76
CA LEU A 98 6.31 -10.79 -12.42
C LEU A 98 4.95 -11.52 -12.44
N SER A 99 4.88 -12.74 -13.00
CA SER A 99 3.62 -13.47 -13.22
C SER A 99 3.10 -14.22 -11.99
N GLN A 100 3.95 -14.43 -10.99
CA GLN A 100 3.63 -15.28 -9.82
C GLN A 100 3.19 -14.50 -8.58
N GLN A 101 3.12 -13.17 -8.68
CA GLN A 101 2.67 -12.37 -7.56
C GLN A 101 1.15 -12.35 -7.42
N ARG A 102 0.69 -12.38 -6.18
CA ARG A 102 -0.73 -12.35 -5.84
C ARG A 102 -1.16 -10.91 -5.71
N THR A 103 -1.80 -10.40 -6.75
CA THR A 103 -2.33 -9.05 -6.78
C THR A 103 -3.84 -9.12 -6.92
N ALA A 104 -4.55 -8.30 -6.14
CA ALA A 104 -5.99 -8.22 -6.21
C ALA A 104 -6.52 -6.98 -5.48
N PHE A 105 -7.81 -6.73 -5.59
CA PHE A 105 -8.54 -5.88 -4.66
C PHE A 105 -9.83 -6.54 -4.17
N LEU A 106 -10.35 -6.05 -3.04
CA LEU A 106 -11.63 -6.38 -2.44
C LEU A 106 -12.46 -5.11 -2.31
N LEU A 107 -13.63 -5.08 -2.96
CA LEU A 107 -14.58 -3.97 -2.84
C LEU A 107 -15.72 -4.33 -1.90
N ALA A 108 -16.08 -3.41 -1.01
CA ALA A 108 -17.24 -3.49 -0.13
C ALA A 108 -18.07 -2.21 -0.25
N ARG A 109 -19.40 -2.35 -0.36
CA ARG A 109 -20.31 -1.21 -0.46
C ARG A 109 -21.26 -1.16 0.73
N PHE A 110 -21.48 0.04 1.23
CA PHE A 110 -22.40 0.33 2.31
C PHE A 110 -23.22 1.57 1.98
N ARG A 111 -24.43 1.62 2.52
CA ARG A 111 -25.20 2.85 2.64
C ARG A 111 -25.20 3.24 4.10
N ILE A 112 -24.56 4.36 4.43
CA ILE A 112 -24.41 4.86 5.80
C ILE A 112 -25.18 6.17 5.88
N HIS A 113 -26.22 6.23 6.73
CA HIS A 113 -27.16 7.35 6.80
C HIS A 113 -27.71 7.79 5.43
N GLY A 114 -28.05 6.83 4.58
CA GLY A 114 -28.56 7.11 3.22
C GLY A 114 -27.50 7.42 2.17
N LYS A 115 -26.23 7.63 2.55
CA LYS A 115 -25.13 7.92 1.63
C LYS A 115 -24.42 6.64 1.18
N GLU A 116 -24.22 6.50 -0.12
CA GLU A 116 -23.54 5.35 -0.72
C GLU A 116 -22.02 5.52 -0.61
N MET A 117 -21.39 4.55 0.02
CA MET A 117 -19.96 4.53 0.32
C MET A 117 -19.36 3.20 -0.12
N THR A 118 -18.25 3.29 -0.85
CA THR A 118 -17.51 2.14 -1.35
C THR A 118 -16.11 2.16 -0.78
N PHE A 119 -15.69 1.01 -0.24
CA PHE A 119 -14.37 0.78 0.34
C PHE A 119 -13.65 -0.28 -0.48
N VAL A 120 -12.49 0.06 -1.00
CA VAL A 120 -11.62 -0.85 -1.75
C VAL A 120 -10.37 -1.10 -0.93
N ASN A 121 -10.08 -2.37 -0.63
CA ASN A 121 -8.78 -2.80 -0.13
C ASN A 121 -8.00 -3.47 -1.25
N LEU A 122 -6.83 -2.95 -1.60
CA LEU A 122 -6.02 -3.48 -2.69
C LEU A 122 -4.64 -3.94 -2.25
N ASN A 123 -4.09 -4.85 -3.04
CA ASN A 123 -2.69 -5.26 -3.02
C ASN A 123 -2.21 -5.28 -4.47
N LEU A 124 -1.49 -4.24 -4.87
CA LEU A 124 -0.92 -4.13 -6.22
C LEU A 124 0.35 -4.96 -6.34
N HIS A 125 0.95 -4.96 -7.52
CA HIS A 125 2.21 -5.61 -7.79
C HIS A 125 3.33 -5.10 -6.87
N SER A 126 3.85 -6.00 -6.04
CA SER A 126 5.00 -5.74 -5.19
C SER A 126 6.27 -6.06 -5.95
N VAL A 127 7.38 -5.43 -5.60
CA VAL A 127 8.67 -6.06 -5.83
C VAL A 127 9.44 -5.93 -4.53
N PRO A 128 10.10 -6.99 -4.04
CA PRO A 128 10.99 -6.87 -2.90
C PRO A 128 12.02 -5.78 -3.15
N PHE A 129 12.67 -5.75 -4.31
CA PHE A 129 13.67 -4.74 -4.73
C PHE A 129 13.42 -4.33 -6.19
N GLU A 130 13.83 -3.12 -6.55
CA GLU A 130 13.97 -2.75 -7.96
C GLU A 130 15.18 -3.45 -8.59
N ASP A 131 15.07 -3.80 -9.88
CA ASP A 131 16.14 -4.51 -10.58
C ASP A 131 17.32 -3.56 -10.79
N VAL A 132 18.48 -3.88 -10.21
CA VAL A 132 19.71 -3.07 -10.36
C VAL A 132 20.09 -2.85 -11.83
N ASN A 133 19.80 -3.82 -12.72
CA ASN A 133 20.03 -3.68 -14.16
C ASN A 133 19.08 -2.65 -14.78
N GLU A 134 17.85 -2.59 -14.29
CA GLU A 134 16.86 -1.60 -14.70
C GLU A 134 17.23 -0.22 -14.17
N ILE A 135 17.62 -0.09 -12.90
CA ILE A 135 18.11 1.18 -12.33
C ILE A 135 19.30 1.71 -13.13
N ALA A 136 20.24 0.83 -13.51
CA ALA A 136 21.40 1.20 -14.33
C ALA A 136 21.04 1.73 -15.72
N GLN A 137 19.90 1.32 -16.29
CA GLN A 137 19.38 1.84 -17.56
C GLN A 137 18.75 3.23 -17.44
N GLN A 138 18.57 3.72 -16.21
CA GLN A 138 17.97 5.01 -15.89
C GLN A 138 16.59 5.26 -16.53
N PRO A 139 15.61 4.35 -16.38
CA PRO A 139 14.27 4.55 -16.93
C PRO A 139 13.55 5.69 -16.21
N GLU A 140 12.63 6.35 -16.92
CA GLU A 140 11.69 7.31 -16.32
C GLU A 140 10.60 6.61 -15.49
N VAL A 141 10.22 5.40 -15.88
CA VAL A 141 9.23 4.56 -15.18
C VAL A 141 9.74 3.13 -15.18
N THR A 142 9.85 2.51 -14.01
CA THR A 142 10.25 1.09 -13.89
C THR A 142 9.11 0.19 -14.37
N LYS A 143 9.44 -1.03 -14.80
CA LYS A 143 8.48 -2.08 -15.16
C LYS A 143 7.52 -2.38 -14.01
N ALA A 144 8.00 -2.35 -12.78
CA ALA A 144 7.18 -2.55 -11.59
C ALA A 144 6.17 -1.41 -11.40
N ALA A 145 6.63 -0.16 -11.50
CA ALA A 145 5.76 1.02 -11.46
C ALA A 145 4.74 1.04 -12.60
N GLN A 146 5.16 0.72 -13.83
CA GLN A 146 4.28 0.58 -14.99
C GLN A 146 3.22 -0.49 -14.73
N LYS A 147 3.60 -1.64 -14.16
CA LYS A 147 2.66 -2.70 -13.85
C LYS A 147 1.61 -2.29 -12.82
N ARG A 148 2.03 -1.57 -11.77
CA ARG A 148 1.10 -1.01 -10.78
C ARG A 148 0.15 0.01 -11.40
N ALA A 149 0.64 0.87 -12.31
CA ALA A 149 -0.19 1.82 -13.04
C ALA A 149 -1.28 1.12 -13.87
N GLU A 150 -0.93 0.06 -14.61
CA GLU A 150 -1.91 -0.77 -15.35
C GLU A 150 -2.99 -1.36 -14.44
N GLN A 151 -2.60 -1.84 -13.24
CA GLN A 151 -3.54 -2.40 -12.27
C GLN A 151 -4.49 -1.34 -11.70
N ILE A 152 -3.99 -0.12 -11.44
CA ILE A 152 -4.85 0.99 -11.04
C ILE A 152 -5.83 1.33 -12.18
N GLU A 153 -5.39 1.35 -13.44
CA GLU A 153 -6.31 1.57 -14.57
C GLU A 153 -7.40 0.50 -14.67
N ILE A 154 -7.07 -0.77 -14.41
CA ILE A 154 -8.06 -1.86 -14.34
C ILE A 154 -9.03 -1.63 -13.19
N LEU A 155 -8.56 -1.24 -11.99
CA LEU A 155 -9.43 -0.90 -10.87
C LEU A 155 -10.39 0.24 -11.23
N LEU A 156 -9.88 1.33 -11.81
CA LEU A 156 -10.70 2.49 -12.18
C LEU A 156 -11.77 2.12 -13.21
N LYS A 157 -11.43 1.29 -14.20
CA LYS A 157 -12.40 0.74 -15.17
C LYS A 157 -13.45 -0.13 -14.49
N GLU A 158 -13.06 -0.94 -13.51
CA GLU A 158 -14.03 -1.76 -12.76
C GLU A 158 -15.01 -0.88 -11.97
N LEU A 159 -14.50 0.14 -11.26
CA LEU A 159 -15.35 1.09 -10.53
C LEU A 159 -16.36 1.79 -11.45
N GLU A 160 -15.95 2.11 -12.68
CA GLU A 160 -16.80 2.68 -13.71
C GLU A 160 -17.85 1.68 -14.22
N ASN A 161 -17.45 0.45 -14.55
CA ASN A 161 -18.35 -0.61 -15.02
C ASN A 161 -19.40 -0.99 -13.99
N GLU A 162 -19.05 -0.90 -12.70
CA GLU A 162 -19.96 -1.11 -11.58
C GLU A 162 -20.88 0.08 -11.30
N GLY A 163 -20.77 1.16 -12.08
CA GLY A 163 -21.62 2.34 -11.95
C GLY A 163 -21.35 3.16 -10.68
N LEU A 164 -20.16 3.05 -10.08
CA LEU A 164 -19.85 3.63 -8.77
C LEU A 164 -19.41 5.10 -8.84
N ARG A 165 -19.64 5.78 -9.97
CA ARG A 165 -19.21 7.17 -10.20
C ARG A 165 -19.81 8.15 -9.18
N ASP A 166 -20.98 7.83 -8.64
CA ASP A 166 -21.67 8.67 -7.65
C ASP A 166 -21.43 8.26 -6.19
N ASP A 167 -20.82 7.10 -5.94
CA ASP A 167 -20.43 6.65 -4.61
C ASP A 167 -19.29 7.52 -4.05
N ALA A 168 -19.26 7.69 -2.73
CA ALA A 168 -18.06 8.15 -2.04
C ALA A 168 -17.08 6.96 -1.91
N ILE A 169 -15.93 7.04 -2.56
CA ILE A 169 -14.99 5.91 -2.66
C ILE A 169 -13.73 6.18 -1.84
N ILE A 170 -13.34 5.20 -1.02
CA ILE A 170 -12.01 5.09 -0.41
C ILE A 170 -11.30 3.87 -0.98
N VAL A 171 -10.04 4.06 -1.39
CA VAL A 171 -9.15 3.01 -1.88
C VAL A 171 -7.93 2.97 -0.97
N ALA A 172 -7.79 1.91 -0.19
CA ALA A 172 -6.72 1.73 0.78
C ALA A 172 -5.98 0.41 0.55
N GLY A 173 -4.78 0.28 1.12
CA GLY A 173 -4.06 -0.98 1.17
C GLY A 173 -2.63 -0.87 0.65
N ALA A 174 -2.10 -2.00 0.19
CA ALA A 174 -0.74 -2.12 -0.29
C ALA A 174 -0.67 -1.70 -1.77
N PHE A 175 -0.53 -0.41 -2.00
CA PHE A 175 -0.20 0.11 -3.33
C PHE A 175 1.17 -0.36 -3.82
N ASN A 176 2.06 -0.73 -2.90
CA ASN A 176 3.41 -1.18 -3.21
C ASN A 176 4.24 -0.16 -4.01
N ALA A 177 3.84 1.12 -3.94
CA ALA A 177 4.51 2.22 -4.59
C ALA A 177 5.91 2.41 -4.00
N GLN A 178 6.91 2.59 -4.86
CA GLN A 178 8.30 2.74 -4.47
C GLN A 178 8.78 4.18 -4.66
N LEU A 179 9.89 4.52 -4.01
CA LEU A 179 10.62 5.73 -4.38
C LEU A 179 11.23 5.53 -5.76
N HIS A 180 11.36 6.61 -6.52
CA HIS A 180 12.09 6.59 -7.78
C HIS A 180 13.60 6.46 -7.51
N GLU A 181 14.06 5.22 -7.33
CA GLU A 181 15.44 4.89 -6.91
C GLU A 181 16.49 5.47 -7.85
N THR A 182 16.29 5.38 -9.17
CA THR A 182 17.18 5.99 -10.17
C THR A 182 17.40 7.49 -9.91
N GLN A 183 16.32 8.25 -9.74
CA GLN A 183 16.39 9.70 -9.51
C GLN A 183 17.01 10.02 -8.14
N LEU A 184 16.71 9.20 -7.13
CA LEU A 184 17.30 9.31 -5.80
C LEU A 184 18.81 9.10 -5.85
N LEU A 185 19.28 8.00 -6.44
CA LEU A 185 20.69 7.67 -6.56
C LEU A 185 21.45 8.70 -7.40
N THR A 186 20.86 9.15 -8.51
CA THR A 186 21.44 10.20 -9.37
C THR A 186 21.59 11.52 -8.59
N HIS A 187 20.60 11.86 -7.77
CA HIS A 187 20.67 13.06 -6.95
C HIS A 187 21.71 12.94 -5.84
N LEU A 188 21.78 11.80 -5.15
CA LEU A 188 22.82 11.53 -4.14
C LEU A 188 24.21 11.61 -4.77
N ALA A 189 24.38 10.99 -5.94
CA ALA A 189 25.63 11.01 -6.70
C ALA A 189 26.10 12.45 -6.97
N ARG A 190 25.19 13.27 -7.50
CA ARG A 190 25.45 14.68 -7.83
C ARG A 190 25.70 15.56 -6.60
N THR A 191 24.89 15.41 -5.55
CA THR A 191 24.95 16.30 -4.37
C THR A 191 26.10 16.00 -3.45
N GLN A 192 26.50 14.73 -3.32
CA GLN A 192 27.62 14.30 -2.50
C GLN A 192 28.96 14.33 -3.25
N MET A 193 28.96 14.65 -4.56
CA MET A 193 30.14 14.64 -5.43
C MET A 193 30.91 13.31 -5.36
N VAL A 194 30.17 12.21 -5.35
CA VAL A 194 30.71 10.85 -5.24
C VAL A 194 30.98 10.29 -6.63
N LYS A 195 31.93 9.36 -6.71
CA LYS A 195 32.20 8.57 -7.92
C LYS A 195 31.25 7.39 -7.97
N THR A 196 30.45 7.29 -9.04
CA THR A 196 29.62 6.12 -9.30
C THR A 196 30.41 5.03 -10.02
N VAL A 197 30.32 3.80 -9.53
CA VAL A 197 30.93 2.60 -10.11
C VAL A 197 29.83 1.55 -10.28
N ALA A 198 29.65 1.03 -11.49
CA ALA A 198 28.77 -0.09 -11.77
C ALA A 198 29.63 -1.33 -12.04
N THR A 199 29.53 -2.35 -11.19
CA THR A 199 30.24 -3.62 -11.37
C THR A 199 29.36 -4.58 -12.16
N LYS A 200 29.99 -5.44 -12.97
CA LYS A 200 29.32 -6.46 -13.75
C LYS A 200 29.68 -7.85 -13.24
N ASP A 201 28.74 -8.77 -13.34
CA ASP A 201 28.99 -10.20 -13.11
C ASP A 201 29.62 -10.86 -14.34
N ASP A 202 29.94 -12.16 -14.20
CA ASP A 202 30.53 -12.99 -15.27
C ASP A 202 29.62 -13.09 -16.52
N SER A 203 28.32 -12.82 -16.38
CA SER A 203 27.35 -12.79 -17.49
C SER A 203 27.27 -11.43 -18.19
N GLY A 204 28.00 -10.43 -17.70
CA GLY A 204 28.02 -9.06 -18.23
C GLY A 204 26.86 -8.19 -17.74
N LYS A 205 26.03 -8.68 -16.80
CA LYS A 205 24.94 -7.93 -16.17
C LYS A 205 25.45 -7.10 -15.02
N VAL A 206 24.77 -5.99 -14.70
CA VAL A 206 25.13 -5.14 -13.57
C VAL A 206 24.84 -5.90 -12.28
N ALA A 207 25.88 -6.09 -11.47
CA ALA A 207 25.82 -6.77 -10.18
C ALA A 207 25.61 -5.78 -9.03
N ALA A 208 26.30 -4.64 -9.07
CA ALA A 208 26.18 -3.58 -8.09
C ALA A 208 26.33 -2.19 -8.71
N ILE A 209 25.67 -1.21 -8.08
CA ILE A 209 25.92 0.22 -8.26
C ILE A 209 26.44 0.76 -6.92
N GLU A 210 27.65 1.32 -6.95
CA GLU A 210 28.34 1.80 -5.76
C GLU A 210 28.72 3.28 -5.89
N HIS A 211 28.69 4.00 -4.78
CA HIS A 211 29.14 5.38 -4.69
C HIS A 211 30.34 5.50 -3.75
N PHE A 212 31.43 6.08 -4.24
CA PHE A 212 32.64 6.34 -3.46
C PHE A 212 32.83 7.84 -3.22
N ASP A 213 33.03 8.24 -1.97
CA ASP A 213 33.36 9.63 -1.64
C ASP A 213 34.78 10.02 -2.07
N ARG A 214 35.12 11.30 -1.87
CA ARG A 214 36.46 11.84 -2.18
C ARG A 214 37.62 11.16 -1.45
N HIS A 215 37.33 10.42 -0.38
CA HIS A 215 38.29 9.67 0.42
C HIS A 215 38.32 8.19 0.03
N GLY A 216 37.58 7.78 -1.00
CA GLY A 216 37.48 6.39 -1.45
C GLY A 216 36.61 5.52 -0.56
N ARG A 217 35.81 6.09 0.35
CA ARG A 217 34.90 5.32 1.20
C ARG A 217 33.62 5.03 0.44
N ASN A 218 33.15 3.79 0.51
CA ASN A 218 31.85 3.41 -0.04
C ASN A 218 30.72 4.00 0.82
N VAL A 219 29.88 4.82 0.21
CA VAL A 219 28.77 5.53 0.89
C VAL A 219 27.40 5.12 0.36
N THR A 220 27.33 4.31 -0.70
CA THR A 220 26.08 3.72 -1.18
C THR A 220 26.37 2.42 -1.89
N THR A 221 25.63 1.36 -1.56
CA THR A 221 25.68 0.06 -2.25
C THR A 221 24.27 -0.33 -2.63
N VAL A 222 24.03 -0.51 -3.93
CA VAL A 222 22.79 -1.06 -4.47
C VAL A 222 23.12 -2.33 -5.24
N GLU A 223 22.58 -3.44 -4.80
CA GLU A 223 22.74 -4.77 -5.39
C GLU A 223 21.37 -5.42 -5.53
N ARG A 224 21.33 -6.62 -6.10
CA ARG A 224 20.13 -7.42 -6.27
C ARG A 224 19.28 -7.59 -5.00
N LEU A 225 19.88 -7.64 -3.81
CA LEU A 225 19.19 -7.82 -2.51
C LEU A 225 19.64 -6.79 -1.47
N ARG A 226 20.20 -5.66 -1.92
CA ARG A 226 20.77 -4.65 -1.04
C ARG A 226 20.45 -3.26 -1.53
N PHE A 227 19.94 -2.43 -0.64
CA PHE A 227 19.80 -0.99 -0.82
C PHE A 227 20.35 -0.33 0.45
N ASP A 228 21.61 0.09 0.42
CA ASP A 228 22.31 0.53 1.62
C ASP A 228 22.98 1.89 1.40
N LEU A 229 22.58 2.90 2.18
CA LEU A 229 23.24 4.21 2.19
C LEU A 229 24.29 4.29 3.31
N HIS A 230 24.72 3.12 3.80
CA HIS A 230 25.70 2.92 4.87
C HIS A 230 25.36 3.76 6.10
N SER A 231 26.29 4.62 6.53
CA SER A 231 26.19 5.39 7.78
C SER A 231 24.95 6.31 7.87
N ILE A 232 24.35 6.70 6.74
CA ILE A 232 23.23 7.64 6.73
C ILE A 232 21.88 6.97 6.46
N HIS A 233 21.82 5.65 6.24
CA HIS A 233 20.63 4.97 5.73
C HIS A 233 19.36 5.29 6.54
N ASP A 234 19.31 4.96 7.82
CA ASP A 234 18.11 5.20 8.62
C ASP A 234 17.81 6.71 8.79
N TRP A 235 18.85 7.49 9.12
CA TRP A 235 18.72 8.95 9.30
C TRP A 235 18.16 9.65 8.06
N PHE A 236 18.62 9.28 6.87
CA PHE A 236 18.25 9.93 5.61
C PHE A 236 16.76 9.76 5.29
N PHE A 237 16.20 8.57 5.57
CA PHE A 237 14.78 8.28 5.34
C PHE A 237 13.86 8.79 6.47
N ARG A 238 14.36 8.93 7.70
CA ARG A 238 13.60 9.52 8.82
C ARG A 238 13.65 11.05 8.86
N LEU A 239 14.71 11.67 8.34
CA LEU A 239 14.93 13.12 8.50
C LEU A 239 13.72 13.91 8.00
N GLY A 240 13.18 14.77 8.88
CA GLY A 240 12.00 15.57 8.58
C GLY A 240 10.80 14.70 8.20
N ARG A 241 10.61 13.53 8.83
CA ARG A 241 9.52 12.58 8.50
C ARG A 241 9.51 12.21 7.00
N GLY A 242 10.71 11.98 6.44
CA GLY A 242 10.90 11.63 5.03
C GLY A 242 10.79 12.80 4.04
N GLN A 243 10.64 14.07 4.47
CA GLN A 243 10.51 15.19 3.52
C GLN A 243 11.70 15.30 2.54
N MET A 244 12.90 14.84 2.91
CA MET A 244 14.07 14.84 2.01
C MET A 244 13.91 13.97 0.77
N VAL A 245 13.18 12.87 0.89
CA VAL A 245 12.98 11.87 -0.18
C VAL A 245 11.59 11.94 -0.80
N LYS A 246 10.70 12.76 -0.26
CA LYS A 246 9.31 12.89 -0.72
C LYS A 246 9.18 13.27 -2.20
N LYS A 247 10.12 14.04 -2.74
CA LYS A 247 10.16 14.37 -4.18
C LYS A 247 10.31 13.14 -5.10
N TYR A 248 10.80 12.01 -4.57
CA TYR A 248 10.91 10.74 -5.30
C TYR A 248 9.71 9.83 -5.08
N ASN A 249 8.74 10.20 -4.23
CA ASN A 249 7.47 9.51 -4.04
C ASN A 249 6.46 9.98 -5.09
N SER A 250 6.77 9.74 -6.36
CA SER A 250 6.00 10.25 -7.51
C SER A 250 5.20 9.17 -8.24
N GLU A 251 5.25 7.91 -7.80
CA GLU A 251 4.67 6.82 -8.58
C GLU A 251 3.13 6.92 -8.71
N LEU A 252 2.45 7.36 -7.65
CA LEU A 252 0.99 7.55 -7.66
C LEU A 252 0.57 8.93 -8.23
N ALA A 253 1.54 9.78 -8.58
CA ALA A 253 1.29 11.11 -9.15
C ALA A 253 0.36 11.09 -10.38
N PRO A 254 0.48 10.16 -11.35
CA PRO A 254 -0.38 10.16 -12.52
C PRO A 254 -1.86 9.97 -12.19
N VAL A 255 -2.19 9.27 -11.10
CA VAL A 255 -3.57 9.01 -10.68
C VAL A 255 -4.11 10.19 -9.87
N VAL A 256 -3.27 10.77 -9.01
CA VAL A 256 -3.63 11.91 -8.17
C VAL A 256 -3.78 13.20 -8.98
N PHE A 257 -2.84 13.50 -9.88
CA PHE A 257 -2.85 14.74 -10.67
C PHE A 257 -3.86 14.74 -11.81
N LYS A 258 -4.33 13.56 -12.25
CA LYS A 258 -5.42 13.47 -13.24
C LYS A 258 -6.82 13.59 -12.63
N ASP A 259 -6.93 13.93 -11.34
CA ASP A 259 -8.19 14.06 -10.57
C ASP A 259 -9.04 12.77 -10.60
N GLN A 260 -8.43 11.60 -10.84
CA GLN A 260 -9.10 10.31 -10.80
C GLN A 260 -9.31 9.85 -9.35
N LEU A 261 -8.25 9.98 -8.55
CA LEU A 261 -8.28 9.84 -7.10
C LEU A 261 -7.52 11.00 -6.47
N LYS A 262 -7.72 11.21 -5.18
CA LYS A 262 -7.05 12.21 -4.36
C LYS A 262 -6.42 11.53 -3.17
N GLU A 263 -5.44 12.21 -2.59
CA GLU A 263 -4.75 11.77 -1.39
C GLU A 263 -4.51 12.96 -0.47
N GLN A 264 -4.63 12.73 0.83
CA GLN A 264 -4.21 13.71 1.82
C GLN A 264 -2.70 13.88 1.79
N SER A 265 -2.22 15.05 2.19
CA SER A 265 -0.79 15.33 2.18
C SER A 265 -0.03 14.37 3.11
N VAL A 266 0.93 13.63 2.56
CA VAL A 266 1.77 12.69 3.32
C VAL A 266 2.79 13.47 4.16
N PHE A 267 2.60 13.48 5.48
CA PHE A 267 3.47 14.12 6.48
C PHE A 267 4.09 13.13 7.48
N PHE A 268 4.24 11.87 7.07
CA PHE A 268 4.86 10.81 7.86
C PHE A 268 6.02 10.18 7.08
N GLN A 269 6.96 9.55 7.78
CA GLN A 269 8.08 8.81 7.19
C GLN A 269 7.62 7.58 6.39
N PRO A 270 8.47 6.95 5.56
CA PRO A 270 8.10 5.74 4.80
C PRO A 270 7.41 4.67 5.66
N SER A 271 6.39 3.98 5.14
CA SER A 271 5.62 2.98 5.92
C SER A 271 6.35 1.63 6.04
N ARG A 272 7.39 1.41 5.24
CA ARG A 272 8.21 0.19 5.21
C ARG A 272 9.55 0.44 4.50
N HIS A 273 10.57 -0.40 4.66
CA HIS A 273 10.60 -1.64 5.43
C HIS A 273 11.41 -1.46 6.72
N TYR A 274 10.85 -1.85 7.87
CA TYR A 274 11.51 -1.72 9.17
C TYR A 274 12.10 -3.05 9.66
N GLU A 275 13.18 -3.00 10.42
CA GLU A 275 13.73 -4.13 11.16
C GLU A 275 14.25 -3.69 12.54
N ILE A 276 14.61 -4.66 13.37
CA ILE A 276 15.32 -4.42 14.62
C ILE A 276 16.79 -4.75 14.38
N ASN A 277 17.66 -3.78 14.59
CA ASN A 277 19.10 -3.99 14.47
C ASN A 277 19.67 -4.76 15.67
N GLU A 278 20.96 -5.10 15.59
CA GLU A 278 21.68 -5.85 16.63
C GLU A 278 21.64 -5.18 18.01
N SER A 279 21.46 -3.84 18.06
CA SER A 279 21.34 -3.08 19.31
C SER A 279 19.92 -3.03 19.89
N GLY A 280 18.96 -3.71 19.26
CA GLY A 280 17.56 -3.71 19.68
C GLY A 280 16.78 -2.46 19.27
N LYS A 281 17.34 -1.60 18.39
CA LYS A 281 16.68 -0.40 17.90
C LYS A 281 16.02 -0.64 16.56
N GLU A 282 14.88 0.00 16.34
CA GLU A 282 14.22 -0.01 15.04
C GLU A 282 15.05 0.80 14.02
N GLU A 283 15.30 0.21 12.86
CA GLU A 283 15.87 0.91 11.70
C GLU A 283 15.17 0.50 10.39
N PHE A 284 15.40 1.27 9.33
CA PHE A 284 15.03 0.83 7.99
C PHE A 284 15.93 -0.30 7.49
N MET A 285 15.31 -1.29 6.83
CA MET A 285 16.00 -2.44 6.25
C MET A 285 16.97 -2.01 5.17
N ARG A 286 18.19 -2.58 5.19
CA ARG A 286 19.23 -2.32 4.18
C ARG A 286 19.14 -3.21 2.95
N THR A 287 18.14 -4.08 2.89
CA THR A 287 17.90 -4.98 1.76
C THR A 287 16.96 -4.36 0.72
N LEU A 288 16.12 -3.40 1.11
CA LEU A 288 15.09 -2.80 0.27
C LEU A 288 15.05 -1.28 0.49
N CYS A 289 14.78 -0.51 -0.57
CA CYS A 289 14.59 0.93 -0.44
C CYS A 289 13.33 1.25 0.39
N PRO A 290 13.42 2.09 1.44
CA PRO A 290 12.25 2.53 2.19
C PRO A 290 11.26 3.31 1.31
N ALA A 291 9.96 3.04 1.47
CA ALA A 291 8.92 3.63 0.61
C ALA A 291 7.58 3.87 1.33
N TRP A 292 6.76 4.76 0.75
CA TRP A 292 5.36 4.97 1.10
C TRP A 292 4.47 4.07 0.28
N ALA A 293 4.53 2.79 0.61
CA ALA A 293 3.95 1.74 -0.20
C ALA A 293 2.53 1.36 0.27
N ASP A 294 2.13 1.77 1.48
CA ASP A 294 0.77 1.62 2.01
C ASP A 294 0.09 2.99 2.04
N ARG A 295 -1.07 3.12 1.38
CA ARG A 295 -1.69 4.43 1.10
C ARG A 295 -3.20 4.38 1.21
N ILE A 296 -3.81 5.56 1.41
CA ILE A 296 -5.26 5.74 1.44
C ILE A 296 -5.60 6.88 0.48
N LEU A 297 -6.18 6.50 -0.64
CA LEU A 297 -6.68 7.40 -1.68
C LEU A 297 -8.21 7.42 -1.65
N TYR A 298 -8.81 8.44 -2.24
CA TYR A 298 -10.27 8.60 -2.26
C TYR A 298 -10.72 9.42 -3.47
N ASN A 299 -11.97 9.28 -3.90
CA ASN A 299 -12.48 10.05 -5.04
C ASN A 299 -12.94 11.46 -4.63
N LYS A 300 -13.25 12.30 -5.63
CA LYS A 300 -13.75 13.66 -5.42
C LYS A 300 -15.04 13.71 -4.58
N LYS A 301 -15.93 12.72 -4.69
CA LYS A 301 -17.16 12.66 -3.89
C LYS A 301 -16.83 12.50 -2.41
N MET A 302 -15.95 11.58 -2.06
CA MET A 302 -15.49 11.39 -0.68
C MET A 302 -14.77 12.64 -0.15
N ASP A 303 -13.94 13.28 -0.97
CA ASP A 303 -13.26 14.54 -0.63
C ASP A 303 -14.24 15.63 -0.18
N THR A 304 -15.38 15.77 -0.87
CA THR A 304 -16.42 16.75 -0.48
C THR A 304 -17.12 16.44 0.84
N LEU A 305 -17.02 15.20 1.33
CA LEU A 305 -17.60 14.83 2.62
C LEU A 305 -16.68 15.15 3.79
N PHE A 306 -15.36 15.30 3.57
CA PHE A 306 -14.44 15.63 4.66
C PHE A 306 -14.75 17.01 5.26
N ARG A 307 -14.84 17.06 6.59
CA ARG A 307 -14.91 18.33 7.32
C ARG A 307 -13.52 18.88 7.52
N HIS A 308 -13.30 20.07 6.98
CA HIS A 308 -12.12 20.88 7.26
C HIS A 308 -12.52 21.95 8.27
N ASP A 309 -12.59 21.59 9.56
CA ASP A 309 -12.90 22.56 10.61
C ASP A 309 -11.79 23.61 10.67
N SER A 310 -12.09 24.84 10.26
CA SER A 310 -11.13 25.94 10.08
C SER A 310 -10.56 26.47 11.41
N PHE A 311 -11.07 26.01 12.56
CA PHE A 311 -10.75 26.54 13.88
C PHE A 311 -9.99 25.56 14.79
N CYS A 312 -9.82 24.29 14.40
CA CYS A 312 -9.03 23.32 15.16
C CYS A 312 -8.29 22.39 14.20
N ALA A 313 -6.99 22.19 14.44
CA ALA A 313 -6.12 21.31 13.66
C ALA A 313 -6.48 19.80 13.76
N SER A 314 -7.73 19.42 14.04
CA SER A 314 -8.10 18.09 14.53
C SER A 314 -9.17 17.35 13.72
N GLY A 315 -9.61 17.85 12.56
CA GLY A 315 -10.67 17.18 11.79
C GLY A 315 -10.21 15.96 10.98
N LEU A 316 -8.91 15.89 10.65
CA LEU A 316 -8.35 14.88 9.76
C LEU A 316 -6.90 14.56 10.14
N TYR A 317 -6.62 13.29 10.37
CA TYR A 317 -5.28 12.73 10.58
C TYR A 317 -4.99 11.73 9.47
N TYR A 318 -3.84 11.88 8.80
CA TYR A 318 -3.32 10.89 7.85
C TYR A 318 -1.85 10.59 8.18
N GLY A 319 -1.58 9.40 8.69
CA GLY A 319 -0.27 9.08 9.28
C GLY A 319 -0.05 7.62 9.62
N LEU A 320 1.09 7.34 10.25
CA LEU A 320 1.42 6.02 10.75
C LEU A 320 0.76 5.76 12.10
N VAL A 321 0.41 4.50 12.36
CA VAL A 321 0.03 4.03 13.69
C VAL A 321 1.26 3.43 14.35
N GLY A 322 1.54 3.82 15.60
CA GLY A 322 2.72 3.36 16.33
C GLY A 322 4.04 3.83 15.70
N GLU A 323 4.12 5.10 15.33
CA GLU A 323 5.32 5.70 14.72
C GLU A 323 6.59 5.42 15.57
N GLU A 324 6.48 5.50 16.90
CA GLU A 324 7.59 5.34 17.86
C GLU A 324 7.85 3.88 18.31
N VAL A 325 7.04 2.92 17.86
CA VAL A 325 7.14 1.52 18.31
C VAL A 325 7.35 0.60 17.11
N HIS A 326 8.22 -0.40 17.28
CA HIS A 326 8.35 -1.45 16.30
C HIS A 326 7.12 -2.36 16.32
N ILE A 327 6.34 -2.30 15.25
CA ILE A 327 5.17 -3.18 15.03
C ILE A 327 5.55 -4.37 14.13
N GLY A 328 6.48 -4.15 13.21
CA GLY A 328 6.93 -5.12 12.22
C GLY A 328 7.52 -4.41 11.01
N GLN A 329 7.78 -5.17 9.93
CA GLN A 329 8.36 -4.61 8.70
C GLN A 329 7.50 -3.53 8.04
N HIS A 330 6.18 -3.55 8.28
CA HIS A 330 5.20 -2.62 7.75
C HIS A 330 4.52 -1.93 8.92
N LYS A 331 4.62 -0.59 8.98
CA LYS A 331 3.84 0.20 9.94
C LYS A 331 2.44 0.47 9.35
N PRO A 332 1.36 0.27 10.12
CA PRO A 332 0.02 0.55 9.64
C PRO A 332 -0.15 2.04 9.30
N VAL A 333 -0.84 2.33 8.20
CA VAL A 333 -1.23 3.68 7.79
C VAL A 333 -2.70 3.88 8.11
N ALA A 334 -3.04 5.02 8.71
CA ALA A 334 -4.40 5.35 9.11
C ALA A 334 -4.83 6.73 8.56
N LEU A 335 -6.07 6.79 8.12
CA LEU A 335 -6.81 8.02 7.86
C LEU A 335 -7.95 8.07 8.89
N HIS A 336 -7.91 9.05 9.78
CA HIS A 336 -8.99 9.34 10.72
C HIS A 336 -9.59 10.69 10.33
N ALA A 337 -10.87 10.73 10.01
CA ALA A 337 -11.52 11.94 9.53
C ALA A 337 -12.96 12.04 10.00
N THR A 338 -13.43 13.26 10.19
CA THR A 338 -14.85 13.56 10.34
C THR A 338 -15.47 13.85 8.98
N ILE A 339 -16.62 13.24 8.68
CA ILE A 339 -17.34 13.44 7.42
C ILE A 339 -18.76 13.99 7.65
N CYS A 340 -19.27 14.77 6.68
CA CYS A 340 -20.64 15.25 6.66
C CYS A 340 -21.51 14.33 5.80
N LEU A 341 -22.50 13.68 6.41
CA LEU A 341 -23.45 12.80 5.71
C LEU A 341 -24.84 13.42 5.55
N LYS A 342 -25.04 14.64 6.07
CA LYS A 342 -26.28 15.43 6.02
C LYS A 342 -26.04 16.77 5.35
#